data_AF-A0A949PAQ8-F1
#
_entry.id   AF-A0A949PAQ8-F1
#
_cell.length_a   1.000
_cell.length_b   1.000
_cell.length_c   1.000
_cell.angle_alpha   90.00
_cell.angle_beta   90.00
_cell.angle_gamma   90.00
#
_symmetry.space_group_name_H-M   'P 1'
#
loop_
_entity.id
_entity.type
_entity.pdbx_description
1 polymer ?
#
loop_
_entity_poly.entity_id
_entity_poly.type
_entity_poly.pdbx_seq_one_letter_code
_entity_poly.pdbx_strand_id
1 'polypeptide(L)' 'MKLNYSFIIPVYNRPEEVKELLESFERLDFSDDYEIVIVEDGSQETSE' A
#
# COMPACT_ATOMS: atom_id res chain seq x y z
N MET A 1 -5.65 14.89 12.75
CA MET A 1 -4.83 14.68 11.55
C MET A 1 -5.75 14.78 10.35
N LYS A 2 -5.37 15.52 9.31
CA LYS A 2 -6.16 15.68 8.09
C LYS A 2 -5.45 14.87 7.01
N LEU A 3 -6.00 13.71 6.68
CA LEU A 3 -5.50 12.89 5.57
C LEU A 3 -5.73 13.66 4.27
N ASN A 4 -4.63 14.05 3.62
CA ASN A 4 -4.70 14.79 2.36
C ASN A 4 -4.55 13.85 1.15
N TYR A 5 -4.00 12.66 1.37
CA TYR A 5 -3.66 11.70 0.32
C TYR A 5 -4.08 10.29 0.73
N SER A 6 -4.73 9.59 -0.20
CA SER A 6 -5.12 8.18 -0.05
C SER A 6 -4.63 7.40 -1.26
N PHE A 7 -3.78 6.39 -1.02
CA PHE A 7 -3.27 5.49 -2.05
C PHE A 7 -4.11 4.22 -2.04
N ILE A 8 -4.94 4.02 -3.06
CA ILE A 8 -5.77 2.82 -3.20
C ILE A 8 -5.10 1.89 -4.19
N ILE A 9 -4.69 0.70 -3.72
CA ILE A 9 -3.82 -0.21 -4.46
C ILE A 9 -4.52 -1.57 -4.58
N PRO A 10 -5.14 -1.87 -5.74
CA PRO A 10 -5.70 -3.19 -5.98
C PRO A 10 -4.58 -4.21 -6.22
N VAL A 11 -4.68 -5.36 -5.57
CA VAL A 11 -3.67 -6.42 -5.63
C VAL A 11 -4.33 -7.78 -5.88
N TYR A 12 -3.64 -8.64 -6.65
CA TYR A 12 -4.05 -10.01 -6.89
C TYR A 12 -2.82 -10.92 -6.94
N ASN A 13 -2.61 -11.75 -5.92
CA ASN A 13 -1.48 -12.69 -5.77
C ASN A 13 -0.11 -12.04 -6.02
N ARG A 14 0.20 -10.94 -5.31
CA ARG A 14 1.51 -10.24 -5.40
C ARG A 14 2.07 -9.84 -4.03
N PRO A 15 2.30 -10.80 -3.12
CA PRO A 15 2.80 -10.50 -1.79
C PRO A 15 4.17 -9.83 -1.79
N GLU A 16 5.10 -10.28 -2.63
CA GLU A 16 6.45 -9.76 -2.66
C GLU A 16 6.48 -8.30 -3.16
N GLU A 17 5.75 -7.98 -4.22
CA GLU A 17 5.71 -6.62 -4.75
C GLU A 17 5.01 -5.64 -3.79
N VAL A 18 3.97 -6.08 -3.07
CA VAL A 18 3.33 -5.25 -2.04
C VAL A 18 4.31 -4.95 -0.92
N LYS A 19 5.07 -5.94 -0.47
CA LYS A 19 6.10 -5.73 0.54
C LYS A 19 7.15 -4.72 0.09
N GLU A 20 7.72 -4.88 -1.10
CA GLU A 20 8.72 -3.95 -1.65
C GLU A 20 8.15 -2.52 -1.82
N LEU A 21 6.87 -2.41 -2.17
CA LEU A 21 6.17 -1.15 -2.26
C LEU A 21 6.05 -0.47 -0.90
N LEU A 22 5.61 -1.19 0.14
CA LEU A 22 5.49 -0.66 1.50
C LEU A 22 6.86 -0.25 2.07
N GLU A 23 7.92 -1.03 1.86
CA GLU A 23 9.30 -0.67 2.20
C GLU A 23 9.78 0.60 1.48
N SER A 24 9.24 0.88 0.29
CA SER A 24 9.53 2.12 -0.45
C SER A 24 8.76 3.30 0.10
N PHE A 25 7.51 3.12 0.57
CA PHE A 25 6.74 4.15 1.26
C PHE A 25 7.37 4.55 2.60
N GLU A 26 7.99 3.62 3.33
CA GLU A 26 8.74 3.94 4.57
C GLU A 26 9.92 4.90 4.31
N ARG A 27 10.45 4.93 3.09
CA ARG A 27 11.56 5.80 2.68
C ARG A 27 11.10 7.05 1.94
N LEU A 28 9.79 7.27 1.85
CA LEU A 28 9.23 8.42 1.16
C LEU A 28 9.54 9.70 1.94
N ASP A 29 10.30 10.61 1.33
CA ASP A 29 10.52 11.96 1.87
C ASP A 29 9.28 12.83 1.60
N PHE A 30 8.27 12.67 2.45
CA PHE A 30 6.98 13.34 2.34
C PHE A 30 6.43 13.69 3.72
N SER A 31 5.98 14.94 3.88
CA SER A 31 5.67 15.52 5.20
C SER A 31 4.19 15.53 5.57
N ASP A 32 3.29 15.29 4.62
CA ASP A 32 1.85 15.27 4.90
C ASP A 32 1.38 13.86 5.26
N ASP A 33 0.36 13.78 6.13
CA ASP A 33 -0.28 12.52 6.48
C ASP A 33 -0.94 11.89 5.24
N TYR A 34 -0.70 10.60 5.05
CA TYR A 34 -1.32 9.79 4.00
C TYR A 34 -1.80 8.44 4.54
N GLU A 35 -2.72 7.82 3.81
CA GLU A 35 -3.15 6.44 4.05
C GLU A 35 -2.88 5.57 2.82
N ILE A 36 -2.62 4.29 3.07
CA ILE A 36 -2.50 3.26 2.04
C ILE A 36 -3.61 2.25 2.29
N VAL A 37 -4.43 2.01 1.27
CA VAL A 37 -5.53 1.04 1.29
C VAL A 37 -5.24 -0.02 0.24
N ILE A 38 -4.84 -1.20 0.70
CA ILE A 38 -4.63 -2.37 -0.16
C ILE A 38 -5.98 -3.08 -0.33
N VAL A 39 -6.38 -3.30 -1.59
CA VAL A 39 -7.64 -3.97 -1.92
C VAL A 39 -7.31 -5.28 -2.61
N GLU A 40 -7.47 -6.39 -1.90
CA GLU A 40 -7.27 -7.72 -2.49
C GLU A 40 -8.51 -8.15 -3.29
N ASP A 41 -8.34 -8.31 -4.60
CA ASP A 41 -9.43 -8.72 -5.50
C ASP A 41 -9.47 -10.25 -5.68
N GLY A 42 -9.66 -10.99 -4.58
CA GLY A 42 -9.79 -12.45 -4.61
C GLY A 42 -8.47 -13.21 -4.72
N SER A 43 -7.38 -12.66 -4.17
CA SER A 43 -6.10 -13.36 -4.03
C SER A 43 -6.27 -14.72 -3.33
N GLN A 44 -5.57 -15.74 -3.82
CA GLN A 44 -5.40 -17.03 -3.15
C GLN A 44 -4.19 -17.00 -2.19
N GLU A 45 -3.23 -16.10 -2.45
CA GLU A 45 -2.07 -15.84 -1.61
C GLU A 45 -2.19 -14.42 -1.04
N THR A 46 -2.24 -14.32 0.30
CA THR A 46 -2.33 -13.04 1.02
C THR A 46 -1.12 -12.18 0.71
N SER A 47 -1.39 -10.95 0.29
CA SER A 47 -0.41 -9.90 -0.01
C SER A 47 -0.27 -8.86 1.12
N GLU A 48 -0.89 -9.12 2.28
CA GLU A 48 -0.82 -8.35 3.53
C GLU A 48 0.25 -8.89 4.50
#